data_AF-A0A4V7IBD1-F1
#
_entry.id   AF-A0A4V7IBD1-F1
#
_cell.length_a   1.000
_cell.length_b   1.000
_cell.length_c   1.000
_cell.angle_alpha   90.00
_cell.angle_beta   90.00
_cell.angle_gamma   90.00
#
_symmetry.space_group_name_H-M   'P 1'
#
loop_
_entity.id
_entity.type
_entity.pdbx_description
1 polymer ?
#
loop_
_entity_poly.entity_id
_entity_poly.type
_entity_poly.pdbx_seq_one_letter_code
_entity_poly.pdbx_strand_id
1 'polypeptide(L)'
;MGVDMLNFYFGEKGFRAFLDYSENLEQADLKSEVLKQHITNEENRIREFLNKKQAKVDLLANNLDKQKTAFNFVGLSQGFENLLSQKNKAKWASFTLMIIIFLLLVLVPVSFIGGRFLNWFSEYNITWNEIGWEQMLPILGLEILFVYFFRVVLSHYNSIQTQIMQLELRQSLCQFIQNYADYAKDIKEKDGSSLEKFESLIFSSILSSADKVPSTFDGLEQMSNLIKSIKSGN
;
A
#
# COMPACT_ATOMS: atom_id res chain seq x y z
N MET A 1 -7.31 0.49 107.34
CA MET A 1 -7.61 1.92 107.14
C MET A 1 -7.23 2.44 105.75
N GLY A 2 -6.12 2.00 105.14
CA GLY A 2 -5.76 2.46 103.78
C GLY A 2 -6.63 1.93 102.64
N VAL A 3 -7.17 0.70 102.75
CA VAL A 3 -7.96 0.05 101.69
C VAL A 3 -9.37 0.66 101.57
N ASP A 4 -10.01 1.03 102.68
CA ASP A 4 -11.36 1.62 102.68
C ASP A 4 -11.39 3.05 102.13
N MET A 5 -10.32 3.84 102.35
CA MET A 5 -10.18 5.18 101.78
C MET A 5 -10.00 5.15 100.26
N LEU A 6 -9.21 4.22 99.74
CA LEU A 6 -9.05 4.03 98.31
C LEU A 6 -10.40 3.68 97.67
N ASN A 7 -11.15 2.75 98.28
CA ASN A 7 -12.44 2.30 97.77
C ASN A 7 -13.51 3.42 97.74
N PHE A 8 -13.44 4.39 98.67
CA PHE A 8 -14.31 5.58 98.66
C PHE A 8 -14.01 6.51 97.48
N TYR A 9 -12.74 6.76 97.16
CA TYR A 9 -12.35 7.57 95.99
C TYR A 9 -12.63 6.87 94.66
N PHE A 10 -12.46 5.54 94.58
CA PHE A 10 -12.80 4.75 93.39
C PHE A 10 -14.32 4.62 93.16
N GLY A 11 -15.15 4.76 94.19
CA GLY A 11 -16.61 4.75 94.11
C GLY A 11 -17.25 6.12 93.82
N GLU A 12 -16.47 7.20 93.81
CA GLU A 12 -16.99 8.56 93.64
C GLU A 12 -17.46 8.80 92.19
N LYS A 13 -18.61 9.48 92.03
CA LYS A 13 -19.23 9.72 90.71
C LYS A 13 -18.29 10.37 89.70
N GLY A 14 -17.37 11.24 90.16
CA GLY A 14 -16.38 11.91 89.31
C GLY A 14 -15.35 10.95 88.72
N PHE A 15 -14.88 9.97 89.50
CA PHE A 15 -13.90 8.99 89.03
C PHE A 15 -14.51 8.01 88.02
N ARG A 16 -15.75 7.54 88.25
CA ARG A 16 -16.49 6.73 87.26
C ARG A 16 -16.77 7.48 85.97
N ALA A 17 -17.13 8.76 86.04
CA ALA A 17 -17.34 9.60 84.85
C ALA A 17 -16.04 9.78 84.05
N PHE A 18 -14.88 9.88 84.72
CA PHE A 18 -13.57 9.92 84.07
C PHE A 18 -13.22 8.59 83.38
N LEU A 19 -13.49 7.46 84.03
CA LEU A 19 -13.30 6.13 83.42
C LEU A 19 -14.18 5.94 82.19
N ASP A 20 -15.49 6.23 82.29
CA ASP A 20 -16.42 6.17 81.14
C ASP A 20 -15.99 7.09 80.01
N TYR A 21 -15.51 8.30 80.31
CA TYR A 21 -15.00 9.24 79.30
C TYR A 21 -13.74 8.70 78.60
N SER A 22 -12.80 8.15 79.36
CA SER A 22 -11.58 7.52 78.82
C SER A 22 -11.90 6.34 77.91
N GLU A 23 -12.85 5.48 78.32
CA GLU A 23 -13.26 4.31 77.56
C GLU A 23 -14.00 4.70 76.27
N ASN A 24 -14.86 5.73 76.32
CA ASN A 24 -15.52 6.28 75.13
C ASN A 24 -14.53 6.95 74.15
N LEU A 25 -13.49 7.63 74.66
CA LEU A 25 -12.42 8.19 73.84
C LEU A 25 -11.65 7.08 73.11
N GLU A 26 -11.27 6.02 73.82
CA GLU A 26 -10.56 4.87 73.24
C GLU A 26 -11.42 4.16 72.17
N GLN A 27 -12.72 3.99 72.41
CA GLN A 27 -13.66 3.46 71.40
C GLN A 27 -13.81 4.39 70.18
N ALA A 28 -13.82 5.71 70.40
CA ALA A 28 -13.90 6.69 69.32
C ALA A 28 -12.64 6.67 68.45
N ASP A 29 -11.45 6.55 69.05
CA ASP A 29 -10.18 6.41 68.33
C ASP A 29 -10.11 5.09 67.55
N LEU A 30 -10.52 3.97 68.16
CA LEU A 30 -10.66 2.67 67.47
C LEU A 30 -11.58 2.77 66.25
N LYS A 31 -12.74 3.41 66.40
CA LYS A 31 -13.71 3.57 65.31
C LYS A 31 -13.21 4.49 64.20
N SER A 32 -12.49 5.55 64.57
CA SER A 32 -11.78 6.45 63.64
C SER A 32 -10.76 5.68 62.81
N GLU A 33 -9.97 4.82 63.44
CA GLU A 33 -8.92 4.07 62.76
C GLU A 33 -9.47 2.97 61.84
N VAL A 34 -10.54 2.28 62.26
CA VAL A 34 -11.30 1.36 61.41
C VAL A 34 -11.89 2.08 60.20
N LEU A 35 -12.44 3.30 60.39
CA LEU A 35 -12.99 4.09 59.30
C LEU A 35 -11.91 4.52 58.30
N LYS A 36 -10.74 4.97 58.78
CA LYS A 36 -9.59 5.29 57.92
C LYS A 36 -9.12 4.08 57.13
N GLN A 37 -9.04 2.90 57.75
CA GLN A 37 -8.71 1.67 57.04
C GLN A 37 -9.74 1.36 55.94
N HIS A 38 -11.04 1.47 56.24
CA HIS A 38 -12.10 1.24 55.26
C HIS A 38 -12.00 2.21 54.07
N ILE A 39 -11.79 3.52 54.33
CA ILE A 39 -11.60 4.54 53.30
C ILE A 39 -10.37 4.19 52.44
N THR A 40 -9.24 3.86 53.08
CA THR A 40 -8.00 3.50 52.37
C THR A 40 -8.19 2.27 51.50
N ASN A 41 -8.93 1.27 51.98
CA ASN A 41 -9.17 0.03 51.26
C ASN A 41 -10.10 0.27 50.05
N GLU A 42 -11.15 1.08 50.20
CA GLU A 42 -12.02 1.47 49.09
C GLU A 42 -11.29 2.38 48.08
N GLU A 43 -10.45 3.31 48.53
CA GLU A 43 -9.57 4.08 47.63
C GLU A 43 -8.66 3.17 46.80
N ASN A 44 -8.05 2.16 47.42
CA ASN A 44 -7.23 1.18 46.72
C ASN A 44 -8.04 0.36 45.72
N ARG A 45 -9.26 -0.08 46.08
CA ARG A 45 -10.16 -0.78 45.14
C ARG A 45 -10.54 0.09 43.95
N ILE A 46 -10.86 1.37 44.19
CA ILE A 46 -11.18 2.33 43.14
C ILE A 46 -9.97 2.55 42.25
N ARG A 47 -8.77 2.75 42.82
CA ARG A 47 -7.52 2.89 42.04
C ARG A 47 -7.23 1.66 41.20
N GLU A 48 -7.37 0.45 41.75
CA GLU A 48 -7.21 -0.79 40.96
C GLU A 48 -8.23 -0.90 39.83
N PHE A 49 -9.50 -0.56 40.10
CA PHE A 49 -10.54 -0.59 39.09
C PHE A 49 -10.28 0.42 37.96
N LEU A 50 -9.90 1.65 38.31
CA LEU A 50 -9.53 2.68 37.36
C LEU A 50 -8.31 2.27 36.53
N ASN A 51 -7.27 1.72 37.16
CA ASN A 51 -6.08 1.22 36.45
C ASN A 51 -6.44 0.08 35.48
N LYS A 52 -7.29 -0.87 35.90
CA LYS A 52 -7.77 -1.94 35.02
C LYS A 52 -8.59 -1.41 33.85
N LYS A 53 -9.41 -0.38 34.07
CA LYS A 53 -10.20 0.26 33.02
C LYS A 53 -9.31 1.05 32.06
N GLN A 54 -8.35 1.80 32.58
CA GLN A 54 -7.36 2.54 31.79
C GLN A 54 -6.59 1.59 30.87
N ALA A 55 -6.04 0.50 31.42
CA ALA A 55 -5.34 -0.51 30.63
C ALA A 55 -6.21 -1.13 29.53
N LYS A 56 -7.51 -1.36 29.80
CA LYS A 56 -8.46 -1.84 28.78
C LYS A 56 -8.74 -0.81 27.70
N VAL A 57 -8.88 0.47 28.07
CA VAL A 57 -9.09 1.57 27.12
C VAL A 57 -7.85 1.74 26.23
N ASP A 58 -6.65 1.69 26.79
CA ASP A 58 -5.39 1.79 26.05
C ASP A 58 -5.20 0.61 25.08
N LEU A 59 -5.56 -0.60 25.51
CA LEU A 59 -5.57 -1.78 24.63
C LEU A 59 -6.56 -1.61 23.47
N LEU A 60 -7.76 -1.11 23.76
CA LEU A 60 -8.79 -0.88 22.74
C LEU A 60 -8.36 0.19 21.75
N ALA A 61 -7.76 1.29 22.23
CA ALA A 61 -7.23 2.36 21.39
C ALA A 61 -6.14 1.84 20.44
N ASN A 62 -5.20 1.03 20.93
CA ASN A 62 -4.17 0.40 20.12
C ASN A 62 -4.76 -0.56 19.06
N ASN A 63 -5.79 -1.33 19.41
CA ASN A 63 -6.45 -2.23 18.45
C ASN A 63 -7.22 -1.46 17.38
N LEU A 64 -7.88 -0.35 17.75
CA LEU A 64 -8.56 0.52 16.80
C LEU A 64 -7.57 1.13 15.81
N ASP A 65 -6.41 1.59 16.29
CA ASP A 65 -5.38 2.20 15.43
C ASP A 65 -4.80 1.21 14.42
N LYS A 66 -4.56 -0.05 14.85
CA LYS A 66 -4.18 -1.14 13.94
C LYS A 66 -5.27 -1.40 12.89
N GLN A 67 -6.52 -1.52 13.30
CA GLN A 67 -7.64 -1.75 12.37
C GLN A 67 -7.81 -0.58 11.39
N LYS A 68 -7.69 0.67 11.85
CA LYS A 68 -7.72 1.86 11.00
C LYS A 68 -6.60 1.85 9.96
N THR A 69 -5.38 1.50 10.38
CA THR A 69 -4.23 1.38 9.48
C THR A 69 -4.44 0.27 8.45
N ALA A 70 -4.86 -0.92 8.88
CA ALA A 70 -5.17 -2.03 7.98
C ALA A 70 -6.27 -1.64 6.98
N PHE A 71 -7.36 -1.05 7.45
CA PHE A 71 -8.47 -0.61 6.59
C PHE A 71 -8.04 0.44 5.56
N ASN A 72 -7.17 1.38 5.94
CA ASN A 72 -6.61 2.35 4.99
C ASN A 72 -5.79 1.67 3.89
N PHE A 73 -4.99 0.65 4.20
CA PHE A 73 -4.25 -0.10 3.19
C PHE A 73 -5.17 -0.94 2.28
N VAL A 74 -6.23 -1.55 2.81
CA VAL A 74 -7.27 -2.21 1.98
C VAL A 74 -7.91 -1.19 1.05
N GLY A 75 -8.31 -0.03 1.57
CA GLY A 75 -8.92 1.04 0.78
C GLY A 75 -8.00 1.56 -0.33
N LEU A 76 -6.71 1.74 -0.04
CA LEU A 76 -5.71 2.13 -1.03
C LEU A 76 -5.49 1.02 -2.07
N SER A 77 -5.39 -0.24 -1.66
CA SER A 77 -5.26 -1.38 -2.56
C SER A 77 -6.45 -1.49 -3.52
N GLN A 78 -7.68 -1.37 -2.99
CA GLN A 78 -8.90 -1.35 -3.79
C GLN A 78 -8.95 -0.14 -4.73
N GLY A 79 -8.45 1.02 -4.29
CA GLY A 79 -8.28 2.20 -5.13
C GLY A 79 -7.33 1.96 -6.30
N PHE A 80 -6.19 1.32 -6.04
CA PHE A 80 -5.25 0.93 -7.10
C PHE A 80 -5.85 -0.11 -8.05
N GLU A 81 -6.60 -1.08 -7.56
CA GLU A 81 -7.31 -2.07 -8.39
C GLU A 81 -8.28 -1.38 -9.35
N ASN A 82 -9.06 -0.41 -8.85
CA ASN A 82 -9.97 0.37 -9.68
C ASN A 82 -9.24 1.18 -10.76
N LEU A 83 -8.11 1.82 -10.42
CA LEU A 83 -7.27 2.54 -11.38
C LEU A 83 -6.65 1.62 -12.43
N LEU A 84 -6.21 0.43 -12.00
CA LEU A 84 -5.65 -0.60 -12.86
C LEU A 84 -6.69 -1.13 -13.84
N SER A 85 -7.92 -1.38 -13.39
CA SER A 85 -9.02 -1.81 -14.27
C SER A 85 -9.30 -0.76 -15.36
N GLN A 86 -9.27 0.54 -15.02
CA GLN A 86 -9.47 1.63 -15.96
C GLN A 86 -8.32 1.72 -16.97
N LYS A 87 -7.07 1.59 -16.51
CA LYS A 87 -5.89 1.57 -17.39
C LYS A 87 -5.87 0.35 -18.31
N ASN A 88 -6.32 -0.82 -17.84
CA ASN A 88 -6.47 -2.01 -18.68
C ASN A 88 -7.52 -1.82 -19.79
N LYS A 89 -8.64 -1.15 -19.49
CA LYS A 89 -9.62 -0.77 -20.54
C LYS A 89 -8.98 0.18 -21.57
N ALA A 90 -8.23 1.19 -21.13
CA ALA A 90 -7.52 2.11 -22.02
C ALA A 90 -6.44 1.42 -22.87
N LYS A 91 -5.74 0.43 -22.29
CA LYS A 91 -4.78 -0.43 -22.98
C LYS A 91 -5.47 -1.22 -24.10
N TRP A 92 -6.62 -1.82 -23.83
CA TRP A 92 -7.38 -2.59 -24.82
C TRP A 92 -7.94 -1.71 -25.95
N ALA A 93 -8.39 -0.50 -25.62
CA ALA A 93 -8.78 0.50 -26.63
C ALA A 93 -7.58 0.91 -27.51
N SER A 94 -6.42 1.17 -26.91
CA SER A 94 -5.19 1.50 -27.66
C SER A 94 -4.72 0.33 -28.54
N PHE A 95 -4.84 -0.90 -28.04
CA PHE A 95 -4.52 -2.12 -28.80
C PHE A 95 -5.45 -2.31 -30.00
N THR A 96 -6.75 -2.07 -29.80
CA THR A 96 -7.74 -2.15 -30.88
C THR A 96 -7.45 -1.11 -31.96
N LEU A 97 -7.14 0.12 -31.57
CA LEU A 97 -6.77 1.19 -32.50
C LEU A 97 -5.47 0.87 -33.25
N MET A 98 -4.49 0.26 -32.58
CA MET A 98 -3.26 -0.22 -33.21
C MET A 98 -3.53 -1.28 -34.29
N ILE A 99 -4.42 -2.24 -34.02
CA ILE A 99 -4.85 -3.26 -35.00
C ILE A 99 -5.52 -2.60 -36.21
N ILE A 100 -6.39 -1.61 -35.99
CA ILE A 100 -7.07 -0.91 -37.09
C ILE A 100 -6.06 -0.22 -38.01
N ILE A 101 -5.08 0.50 -37.45
CA ILE A 101 -4.04 1.18 -38.24
C ILE A 101 -3.17 0.15 -38.97
N PHE A 102 -2.82 -0.97 -38.31
CA PHE A 102 -2.07 -2.03 -38.95
C PHE A 102 -2.84 -2.67 -40.11
N LEU A 103 -4.14 -2.91 -39.95
CA LEU A 103 -4.99 -3.40 -41.02
C LEU A 103 -5.04 -2.41 -42.18
N LEU A 104 -5.17 -1.10 -41.92
CA LEU A 104 -5.12 -0.07 -42.97
C LEU A 104 -3.78 -0.07 -43.72
N LEU A 105 -2.67 -0.22 -43.00
CA LEU A 105 -1.32 -0.29 -43.56
C LEU A 105 -1.18 -1.45 -44.57
N VAL A 106 -1.81 -2.60 -44.30
CA VAL A 106 -1.77 -3.77 -45.19
C VAL A 106 -2.84 -3.69 -46.28
N LEU A 107 -4.04 -3.20 -45.95
CA LEU A 107 -5.18 -3.18 -46.87
C LEU A 107 -4.96 -2.21 -48.04
N VAL A 108 -4.32 -1.06 -47.82
CA VAL A 108 -4.06 -0.05 -48.86
C VAL A 108 -3.21 -0.62 -50.02
N PRO A 109 -2.01 -1.19 -49.79
CA PRO A 109 -1.23 -1.78 -50.88
C PRO A 109 -1.90 -3.03 -51.47
N VAL A 110 -2.52 -3.89 -50.64
CA VAL A 110 -3.21 -5.10 -51.12
C VAL A 110 -4.41 -4.74 -52.00
N SER A 111 -5.20 -3.73 -51.65
CA SER A 111 -6.32 -3.26 -52.46
C SER A 111 -5.86 -2.64 -53.77
N PHE A 112 -4.72 -1.94 -53.77
CA PHE A 112 -4.15 -1.36 -54.98
C PHE A 112 -3.66 -2.45 -55.96
N ILE A 113 -2.87 -3.42 -55.47
CA ILE A 113 -2.39 -4.55 -56.29
C ILE A 113 -3.55 -5.49 -56.69
N GLY A 114 -4.40 -5.86 -55.74
CA GLY A 114 -5.48 -6.83 -55.92
C GLY A 114 -6.62 -6.32 -56.80
N GLY A 115 -7.03 -5.06 -56.64
CA GLY A 115 -8.03 -4.42 -57.51
C GLY A 115 -7.59 -4.35 -58.97
N ARG A 116 -6.28 -4.23 -59.21
CA ARG A 116 -5.68 -4.27 -60.55
C ARG A 116 -5.55 -5.69 -61.10
N PHE A 117 -5.18 -6.67 -60.28
CA PHE A 117 -5.13 -8.08 -60.69
C PHE A 117 -6.51 -8.65 -61.07
N LEU A 118 -7.55 -8.26 -60.33
CA LEU A 118 -8.92 -8.72 -60.55
C LEU A 118 -9.70 -7.87 -61.57
N ASN A 119 -9.07 -6.87 -62.21
CA ASN A 119 -9.72 -5.92 -63.12
C ASN A 119 -10.98 -5.26 -62.53
N TRP A 120 -10.99 -4.99 -61.21
CA TRP A 120 -12.14 -4.41 -60.52
C TRP A 120 -12.46 -2.98 -61.00
N PHE A 121 -11.44 -2.24 -61.46
CA PHE A 121 -11.58 -0.89 -61.99
C PHE A 121 -11.31 -0.87 -63.49
N SER A 122 -12.37 -1.01 -64.29
CA SER A 122 -12.29 -1.07 -65.76
C SER A 122 -11.63 0.16 -66.41
N GLU A 123 -11.64 1.32 -65.76
CA GLU A 123 -11.01 2.57 -66.25
C GLU A 123 -9.50 2.65 -65.96
N TYR A 124 -8.95 1.80 -65.09
CA TYR A 124 -7.54 1.78 -64.70
C TYR A 124 -6.81 0.50 -65.15
N ASN A 125 -7.33 -0.14 -66.20
CA ASN A 125 -6.75 -1.35 -66.78
C ASN A 125 -5.52 -1.03 -67.65
N ILE A 126 -4.54 -0.38 -67.03
CA ILE A 126 -3.26 -0.01 -67.61
C ILE A 126 -2.41 -1.29 -67.65
N THR A 127 -1.90 -1.64 -68.83
CA THR A 127 -1.00 -2.79 -68.99
C THR A 127 0.20 -2.67 -68.04
N TRP A 128 0.72 -3.79 -67.52
CA TRP A 128 1.84 -3.78 -66.56
C TRP A 128 3.09 -3.03 -67.06
N ASN A 129 3.20 -2.80 -68.37
CA ASN A 129 4.29 -2.06 -69.01
C ASN A 129 4.16 -0.52 -68.93
N GLU A 130 3.02 0.02 -68.51
CA GLU A 130 2.75 1.47 -68.43
C GLU A 130 2.73 1.99 -66.97
N ILE A 131 3.31 1.23 -66.04
CA ILE A 131 3.41 1.64 -64.63
C ILE A 131 4.45 2.76 -64.50
N GLY A 132 3.96 4.01 -64.48
CA GLY A 132 4.77 5.17 -64.12
C GLY A 132 4.99 5.24 -62.61
N TRP A 133 6.23 5.53 -62.19
CA TRP A 133 6.61 5.81 -60.79
C TRP A 133 5.73 6.90 -60.13
N GLU A 134 5.19 7.80 -60.94
CA GLU A 134 4.34 8.92 -60.54
C GLU A 134 3.05 8.47 -59.83
N GLN A 135 2.49 7.30 -60.19
CA GLN A 135 1.26 6.78 -59.59
C GLN A 135 1.50 6.11 -58.22
N MET A 136 2.74 5.71 -57.92
CA MET A 136 3.09 5.11 -56.63
C MET A 136 3.40 6.15 -55.55
N LEU A 137 3.75 7.39 -55.95
CA LEU A 137 4.16 8.44 -55.03
C LEU A 137 3.09 8.80 -53.97
N PRO A 138 1.79 8.94 -54.32
CA PRO A 138 0.75 9.22 -53.31
C PRO A 138 0.52 8.05 -52.34
N ILE A 139 0.67 6.80 -52.83
CA ILE A 139 0.50 5.59 -52.02
C ILE A 139 1.63 5.48 -50.99
N LEU A 140 2.87 5.69 -51.45
CA LEU A 140 4.04 5.71 -50.56
C LEU A 140 3.95 6.82 -49.52
N GLY A 141 3.52 8.03 -49.91
CA GLY A 141 3.30 9.13 -48.96
C GLY A 141 2.26 8.79 -47.90
N LEU A 142 1.16 8.14 -48.31
CA LEU A 142 0.11 7.68 -47.40
C LEU A 142 0.60 6.56 -46.46
N GLU A 143 1.40 5.61 -46.95
CA GLU A 143 2.01 4.56 -46.12
C GLU A 143 2.92 5.14 -45.05
N ILE A 144 3.81 6.08 -45.39
CA ILE A 144 4.70 6.73 -44.42
C ILE A 144 3.90 7.42 -43.31
N LEU A 145 2.79 8.07 -43.67
CA LEU A 145 1.88 8.69 -42.71
C LEU A 145 1.23 7.66 -41.77
N PHE A 146 0.78 6.51 -42.29
CA PHE A 146 0.24 5.44 -41.44
C PHE A 146 1.31 4.80 -40.55
N VAL A 147 2.54 4.60 -41.04
CA VAL A 147 3.67 4.13 -40.21
C VAL A 147 3.94 5.10 -39.05
N TYR A 148 3.88 6.41 -39.31
CA TYR A 148 4.03 7.42 -38.26
C TYR A 148 2.93 7.30 -37.19
N PHE A 149 1.66 7.23 -37.60
CA PHE A 149 0.55 7.07 -36.66
C PHE A 149 0.64 5.74 -35.88
N PHE A 150 1.04 4.66 -36.55
CA PHE A 150 1.28 3.37 -35.89
C PHE A 150 2.33 3.50 -34.79
N ARG A 151 3.46 4.17 -35.06
CA ARG A 151 4.51 4.42 -34.07
C ARG A 151 4.00 5.24 -32.88
N VAL A 152 3.19 6.27 -33.12
CA VAL A 152 2.60 7.09 -32.05
C VAL A 152 1.71 6.25 -31.15
N VAL A 153 0.85 5.42 -31.73
CA VAL A 153 -0.08 4.55 -30.98
C VAL A 153 0.67 3.46 -30.22
N LEU A 154 1.71 2.87 -30.82
CA LEU A 154 2.58 1.91 -30.16
C LEU A 154 3.29 2.54 -28.95
N SER A 155 3.79 3.77 -29.08
CA SER A 155 4.39 4.52 -27.97
C SER A 155 3.39 4.77 -26.85
N HIS A 156 2.16 5.18 -27.20
CA HIS A 156 1.07 5.36 -26.23
C HIS A 156 0.70 4.05 -25.51
N TYR A 157 0.62 2.93 -26.24
CA TYR A 157 0.38 1.61 -25.65
C TYR A 157 1.49 1.20 -24.67
N ASN A 158 2.75 1.39 -25.05
CA ASN A 158 3.90 1.10 -24.18
C ASN A 158 3.87 1.98 -22.92
N SER A 159 3.51 3.26 -23.04
CA SER A 159 3.35 4.15 -21.88
C SER A 159 2.26 3.66 -20.93
N ILE A 160 1.10 3.24 -21.45
CA ILE A 160 0.02 2.67 -20.62
C ILE A 160 0.49 1.39 -19.92
N GLN A 161 1.22 0.52 -20.63
CA GLN A 161 1.77 -0.71 -20.06
C GLN A 161 2.73 -0.42 -18.90
N THR A 162 3.61 0.57 -19.04
CA THR A 162 4.50 1.01 -17.96
C THR A 162 3.71 1.56 -16.77
N GLN A 163 2.67 2.35 -17.01
CA GLN A 163 1.81 2.87 -15.94
C GLN A 163 1.08 1.74 -15.18
N ILE A 164 0.61 0.70 -15.89
CA ILE A 164 -0.02 -0.47 -15.26
C ILE A 164 0.98 -1.19 -14.37
N MET A 165 2.18 -1.48 -14.87
CA MET A 165 3.24 -2.16 -14.09
C MET A 165 3.59 -1.40 -12.80
N GLN A 166 3.64 -0.07 -12.86
CA GLN A 166 3.89 0.76 -11.67
C GLN A 166 2.72 0.74 -10.66
N LEU A 167 1.48 0.70 -11.16
CA LEU A 167 0.30 0.58 -10.30
C LEU A 167 0.21 -0.81 -9.66
N GLU A 168 0.51 -1.88 -10.41
CA GLU A 168 0.59 -3.25 -9.90
C GLU A 168 1.61 -3.40 -8.79
N LEU A 169 2.78 -2.80 -8.96
CA LEU A 169 3.80 -2.75 -7.92
C LEU A 169 3.25 -2.08 -6.66
N ARG A 170 2.71 -0.87 -6.78
CA ARG A 170 2.19 -0.11 -5.62
C ARG A 170 1.04 -0.83 -4.93
N GLN A 171 0.14 -1.45 -5.70
CA GLN A 171 -0.95 -2.27 -5.17
C GLN A 171 -0.42 -3.48 -4.40
N SER A 172 0.53 -4.20 -5.00
CA SER A 172 1.16 -5.37 -4.39
C SER A 172 1.91 -4.98 -3.11
N LEU A 173 2.59 -3.83 -3.10
CA LEU A 173 3.22 -3.30 -1.90
C LEU A 173 2.21 -2.93 -0.82
N CYS A 174 1.08 -2.30 -1.14
CA CYS A 174 0.04 -2.00 -0.16
C CYS A 174 -0.58 -3.28 0.44
N GLN A 175 -0.85 -4.30 -0.39
CA GLN A 175 -1.36 -5.60 0.06
C GLN A 175 -0.32 -6.35 0.87
N PHE A 176 0.93 -6.30 0.43
CA PHE A 176 2.06 -6.92 1.10
C PHE A 176 2.30 -6.26 2.46
N ILE A 177 2.45 -4.92 2.54
CA ILE A 177 2.69 -4.19 3.80
C ILE A 177 1.61 -4.49 4.83
N GLN A 178 0.34 -4.59 4.42
CA GLN A 178 -0.75 -4.87 5.35
C GLN A 178 -0.63 -6.26 5.98
N ASN A 179 -0.35 -7.29 5.17
CA ASN A 179 -0.14 -8.66 5.67
C ASN A 179 1.24 -8.83 6.33
N TYR A 180 2.22 -8.04 5.89
CA TYR A 180 3.60 -8.04 6.33
C TYR A 180 3.76 -7.37 7.69
N ALA A 181 3.05 -6.28 7.99
CA ALA A 181 3.14 -5.63 9.30
C ALA A 181 2.74 -6.59 10.43
N ASP A 182 1.75 -7.44 10.18
CA ASP A 182 1.34 -8.51 11.10
C ASP A 182 2.38 -9.65 11.12
N TYR A 183 2.86 -10.11 9.96
CA TYR A 183 3.82 -11.21 9.86
C TYR A 183 5.24 -10.88 10.35
N ALA A 184 5.72 -9.67 10.09
CA ALA A 184 7.03 -9.16 10.51
C ALA A 184 7.10 -9.01 12.03
N LYS A 185 5.97 -8.71 12.69
CA LYS A 185 5.93 -8.62 14.14
C LYS A 185 6.21 -9.98 14.79
N ASP A 186 5.71 -11.06 14.20
CA ASP A 186 5.87 -12.43 14.70
C ASP A 186 7.23 -13.05 14.31
N ILE A 187 7.79 -12.69 13.15
CA ILE A 187 9.07 -13.24 12.66
C ILE A 187 10.29 -12.45 13.14
N LYS A 188 10.19 -11.14 13.39
CA LYS A 188 11.32 -10.33 13.87
C LYS A 188 11.81 -10.78 15.25
N GLU A 189 10.96 -11.40 16.05
CA GLU A 189 11.34 -12.04 17.33
C GLU A 189 12.09 -13.38 17.15
N LYS A 190 11.96 -14.05 16.00
CA LYS A 190 12.52 -15.38 15.75
C LYS A 190 13.74 -15.37 14.83
N ASP A 191 13.72 -14.62 13.74
CA ASP A 191 14.83 -14.56 12.78
C ASP A 191 14.80 -13.28 11.90
N GLY A 192 15.21 -12.15 12.48
CA GLY A 192 15.24 -10.85 11.78
C GLY A 192 16.22 -10.77 10.61
N SER A 193 17.25 -11.63 10.56
CA SER A 193 18.27 -11.60 9.50
C SER A 193 17.77 -12.11 8.15
N SER A 194 16.88 -13.12 8.18
CA SER A 194 16.21 -13.67 7.00
C SER A 194 15.15 -12.70 6.46
N LEU A 195 14.53 -11.93 7.36
CA LEU A 195 13.55 -10.89 7.04
C LEU A 195 14.19 -9.72 6.27
N GLU A 196 15.34 -9.20 6.73
CA GLU A 196 16.05 -8.10 6.04
C GLU A 196 16.53 -8.49 4.63
N LYS A 197 16.98 -9.74 4.43
CA LYS A 197 17.34 -10.24 3.10
C LYS A 197 16.12 -10.36 2.19
N PHE A 198 15.00 -10.83 2.72
CA PHE A 198 13.75 -10.91 1.98
C PHE A 198 13.22 -9.52 1.61
N GLU A 199 13.20 -8.58 2.54
CA GLU A 199 12.86 -7.17 2.29
C GLU A 199 13.77 -6.59 1.21
N SER A 200 15.08 -6.78 1.32
CA SER A 200 16.03 -6.34 0.31
C SER A 200 15.71 -6.94 -1.05
N LEU A 201 15.42 -8.25 -1.16
CA LEU A 201 15.06 -8.90 -2.43
C LEU A 201 13.74 -8.40 -3.04
N ILE A 202 12.74 -8.07 -2.21
CA ILE A 202 11.42 -7.59 -2.67
C ILE A 202 11.45 -6.09 -3.01
N PHE A 203 12.26 -5.30 -2.31
CA PHE A 203 12.34 -3.84 -2.46
C PHE A 203 13.52 -3.34 -3.30
N SER A 204 14.53 -4.17 -3.63
CA SER A 204 15.81 -3.66 -4.15
C SER A 204 15.74 -2.98 -5.51
N SER A 205 14.77 -3.26 -6.39
CA SER A 205 14.83 -2.70 -7.75
C SER A 205 13.60 -2.97 -8.63
N ILE A 206 12.42 -2.48 -8.22
CA ILE A 206 11.28 -2.35 -9.16
C ILE A 206 11.12 -0.87 -9.63
N LEU A 207 12.04 0.01 -9.22
CA LEU A 207 12.09 1.43 -9.57
C LEU A 207 13.25 1.82 -10.51
N SER A 208 13.85 0.87 -11.25
CA SER A 208 14.78 1.25 -12.31
C SER A 208 14.01 1.79 -13.53
N SER A 209 13.70 3.09 -13.41
CA SER A 209 13.49 4.08 -14.45
C SER A 209 12.27 3.90 -15.37
N ALA A 210 11.20 4.62 -15.03
CA ALA A 210 10.14 5.01 -15.95
C ALA A 210 10.67 5.80 -17.18
N ASP A 211 11.88 6.35 -17.08
CA ASP A 211 12.52 7.17 -18.13
C ASP A 211 13.35 6.39 -19.15
N LYS A 212 13.40 5.06 -19.06
CA LYS A 212 14.01 4.24 -20.10
C LYS A 212 13.07 3.11 -20.50
N VAL A 213 11.98 3.45 -21.18
CA VAL A 213 11.48 2.52 -22.19
C VAL A 213 12.61 2.43 -23.21
N PRO A 214 13.26 1.26 -23.41
CA PRO A 214 14.23 1.15 -24.48
C PRO A 214 13.43 1.29 -25.76
N SER A 215 13.44 2.51 -26.32
CA SER A 215 13.22 2.73 -27.73
C SER A 215 14.07 1.65 -28.41
N THR A 216 13.47 0.81 -29.24
CA THR A 216 14.15 -0.32 -29.91
C THR A 216 15.34 0.11 -30.79
N PHE A 217 15.69 1.40 -30.79
CA PHE A 217 16.90 2.00 -31.31
C PHE A 217 18.11 1.99 -30.34
N ASP A 218 17.92 1.93 -29.01
CA ASP A 218 19.02 1.94 -28.02
C ASP A 218 19.75 0.59 -27.92
N GLY A 219 19.15 -0.49 -28.42
CA GLY A 219 19.78 -1.82 -28.44
C GLY A 219 21.00 -1.86 -29.37
N LEU A 220 20.97 -1.15 -30.49
CA LEU A 220 22.09 -1.09 -31.43
C LEU A 220 23.28 -0.29 -30.88
N GLU A 221 23.03 0.71 -30.04
CA GLU A 221 24.09 1.50 -29.41
C GLU A 221 24.78 0.72 -28.27
N GLN A 222 24.02 -0.06 -27.49
CA GLN A 222 24.60 -1.02 -26.54
C GLN A 222 25.37 -2.14 -27.23
N MET A 223 24.87 -2.67 -28.35
CA MET A 223 25.62 -3.65 -29.14
C MET A 223 26.86 -3.05 -29.81
N SER A 224 26.82 -1.80 -30.29
CA SER A 224 27.99 -1.10 -30.82
C SER A 224 29.04 -0.87 -29.73
N ASN A 225 28.63 -0.58 -28.50
CA ASN A 225 29.54 -0.41 -27.37
C ASN A 225 30.12 -1.75 -26.91
N LEU A 226 29.36 -2.84 -26.92
CA LEU A 226 29.87 -4.20 -26.68
C LEU A 226 30.87 -4.65 -27.76
N ILE A 227 30.57 -4.39 -29.05
CA ILE A 227 31.47 -4.71 -30.17
C ILE A 227 32.76 -3.87 -30.11
N LYS A 228 32.67 -2.58 -29.73
CA LYS A 228 33.85 -1.73 -29.49
C LYS A 228 34.68 -2.21 -28.29
N SER A 229 34.03 -2.68 -27.22
CA SER A 229 34.69 -3.20 -26.02
C SER A 229 35.45 -4.50 -26.32
N ILE A 230 34.89 -5.36 -27.17
CA ILE A 230 35.53 -6.61 -27.62
C ILE A 230 36.67 -6.33 -28.61
N LYS A 231 36.52 -5.32 -29.48
CA LYS A 231 37.58 -4.94 -30.46
C LYS A 231 38.74 -4.18 -29.82
N SER A 232 38.53 -3.53 -28.67
CA SER A 232 39.56 -2.80 -27.93
C SER A 232 40.24 -3.63 -26.83
N GLY A 233 39.81 -4.89 -26.65
CA GLY A 233 40.37 -5.86 -25.71
C GLY A 233 41.37 -6.84 -26.34
N ASN A 234 42.15 -6.37 -27.32
CA ASN A 234 43.34 -7.03 -27.86
C ASN A 234 44.42 -5.98 -28.15
#